data_AF-A0A4Y2EY58-F1
#
_entry.id   AF-A0A4Y2EY58-F1
#
_cell.length_a   1.000
_cell.length_b   1.000
_cell.length_c   1.000
_cell.angle_alpha   90.00
_cell.angle_beta   90.00
_cell.angle_gamma   90.00
#
_symmetry.space_group_name_H-M   'P 1'
#
loop_
_entity.id
_entity.type
_entity.pdbx_description
1 polymer ?
#
loop_
_entity_poly.entity_id
_entity_poly.type
_entity_poly.pdbx_seq_one_letter_code
_entity_poly.pdbx_strand_id
1 'polypeptide(L)'
;MTEDDKTTVKFRSRPEAVWQEAILNQIKAVAQWEKEWSFQVEKYKQLQEDTAKANVFSKSKEQETEMVDHPKYPVTTAKEIGWLVNDPRFSLERFGRYSRPIRTLYKAFEWPIEACP
;
A
#
# COMPACT_ATOMS: atom_id res chain seq x y z
N MET A 1 11.87 38.80 -58.12
CA MET A 1 12.93 39.32 -57.24
C MET A 1 12.50 38.98 -55.83
N THR A 2 13.11 37.95 -55.27
CA THR A 2 12.82 37.37 -53.96
C THR A 2 13.62 38.14 -52.90
N GLU A 3 12.92 38.82 -51.99
CA GLU A 3 13.54 39.35 -50.78
C GLU A 3 13.57 38.23 -49.74
N ASP A 4 14.77 37.69 -49.54
CA ASP A 4 15.03 36.58 -48.63
C ASP A 4 14.92 37.02 -47.17
N ASP A 5 14.06 36.31 -46.45
CA ASP A 5 14.00 36.21 -44.99
C ASP A 5 15.40 36.04 -44.38
N LYS A 6 15.83 37.03 -43.58
CA LYS A 6 16.96 36.89 -42.64
C LYS A 6 16.57 37.43 -41.27
N THR A 7 15.62 36.74 -40.63
CA THR A 7 15.51 36.78 -39.17
C THR A 7 16.65 35.96 -38.57
N THR A 8 17.82 36.60 -38.47
CA THR A 8 18.94 36.07 -37.69
C THR A 8 18.51 35.95 -36.23
N VAL A 9 18.05 34.76 -35.84
CA VAL A 9 17.94 34.34 -34.44
C VAL A 9 19.35 34.40 -33.87
N LYS A 10 19.66 35.45 -33.10
CA LYS A 10 20.90 35.57 -32.32
C LYS A 10 20.91 34.47 -31.27
N PHE A 11 21.38 33.28 -31.65
CA PHE A 11 21.40 32.06 -30.85
C PHE A 11 22.46 32.05 -29.72
N ARG A 12 22.78 33.21 -29.13
CA ARG A 12 23.66 33.25 -27.95
C ARG A 12 23.16 34.31 -26.98
N SER A 13 21.97 34.07 -26.42
CA SER A 13 21.69 34.59 -25.08
C SER A 13 22.82 34.14 -24.17
N ARG A 14 23.43 35.07 -23.43
CA ARG A 14 24.42 34.70 -22.41
C ARG A 14 23.78 33.60 -21.55
N PRO A 15 24.46 32.47 -21.27
CA PRO A 15 23.91 31.42 -20.43
C PRO A 15 23.34 31.96 -19.11
N GLU A 16 23.92 33.07 -18.64
CA GLU A 16 23.46 33.81 -17.48
C GLU A 16 22.04 34.40 -17.59
N ALA A 17 21.69 34.94 -18.76
CA ALA A 17 20.38 35.54 -18.99
C ALA A 17 19.26 34.49 -19.00
N VAL A 18 19.55 33.27 -19.45
CA VAL A 18 18.57 32.18 -19.54
C VAL A 18 18.15 31.70 -18.15
N TRP A 19 19.10 31.53 -17.22
CA TRP A 19 18.75 31.10 -15.86
C TRP A 19 18.05 32.21 -15.07
N GLN A 20 18.42 33.48 -15.29
CA GLN A 20 17.75 34.61 -14.65
C GLN A 20 16.28 34.70 -15.08
N GLU A 21 16.01 34.58 -16.38
CA GLU A 21 14.65 34.55 -16.91
C GLU A 21 13.85 33.35 -16.36
N ALA A 22 14.48 32.18 -16.28
CA ALA A 22 13.86 30.99 -15.70
C ALA A 22 13.45 31.20 -14.23
N ILE A 23 14.32 31.80 -13.40
CA ILE A 23 14.00 32.11 -12.00
C ILE A 23 12.84 33.12 -11.92
N LEU A 24 12.86 34.18 -12.73
CA LEU A 24 11.77 35.15 -12.75
C LEU A 24 10.43 34.52 -13.16
N ASN A 25 10.45 33.60 -14.12
CA ASN A 25 9.26 32.87 -14.53
C ASN A 25 8.75 31.93 -13.42
N GLN A 26 9.65 31.29 -12.67
CA GLN A 26 9.27 30.49 -11.51
C GLN A 26 8.62 31.34 -10.41
N ILE A 27 9.19 32.50 -10.08
CA ILE A 27 8.62 33.42 -9.08
C ILE A 27 7.21 33.86 -9.50
N LYS A 28 7.03 34.22 -10.77
CA LYS A 28 5.72 34.58 -11.32
C LYS A 28 4.73 33.42 -11.26
N ALA A 29 5.17 32.21 -11.62
CA ALA A 29 4.34 31.02 -11.57
C ALA A 29 3.90 30.69 -10.13
N VAL A 30 4.77 30.84 -9.14
CA VAL A 30 4.42 30.64 -7.73
C VAL A 30 3.38 31.66 -7.26
N ALA A 31 3.59 32.95 -7.58
CA ALA A 31 2.64 34.01 -7.22
C ALA A 31 1.26 33.81 -7.90
N GLN A 32 1.26 33.37 -9.15
CA GLN A 32 0.04 33.05 -9.88
C GLN A 32 -0.65 31.81 -9.29
N TRP A 33 0.12 30.77 -8.97
CA TRP A 33 -0.40 29.54 -8.37
C TRP A 33 -1.07 29.81 -7.02
N GLU A 34 -0.47 30.62 -6.16
CA GLU A 34 -1.09 31.01 -4.88
C GLU A 34 -2.43 31.72 -5.07
N LYS A 35 -2.52 32.62 -6.07
CA LYS A 35 -3.76 33.32 -6.42
C LYS A 35 -4.82 32.40 -7.01
N GLU A 36 -4.41 31.45 -7.86
CA GLU A 36 -5.30 30.49 -8.51
C GLU A 36 -5.80 29.42 -7.53
N TRP A 37 -5.05 29.09 -6.47
CA TRP A 37 -5.42 28.01 -5.54
C TRP A 37 -6.01 28.52 -4.22
N SER A 38 -5.94 29.82 -3.92
CA SER A 38 -6.51 30.40 -2.71
C SER A 38 -8.02 30.16 -2.58
N PHE A 39 -8.77 30.17 -3.69
CA PHE A 39 -10.22 29.90 -3.67
C PHE A 39 -10.55 28.49 -3.17
N GLN A 40 -9.67 27.51 -3.41
CA GLN A 40 -9.90 26.14 -2.92
C GLN A 40 -9.78 26.09 -1.40
N VAL A 41 -8.78 26.78 -0.85
CA VAL A 41 -8.60 26.91 0.61
C VAL A 41 -9.83 27.56 1.24
N GLU A 42 -10.36 28.62 0.63
CA GLU A 42 -11.60 29.27 1.07
C GLU A 42 -12.80 28.32 1.02
N LYS A 43 -12.99 27.58 -0.08
CA LYS A 43 -14.08 26.59 -0.20
C LYS A 43 -13.98 25.50 0.87
N TYR A 44 -12.78 25.00 1.16
CA TYR A 44 -12.59 24.00 2.21
C TYR A 44 -12.94 24.55 3.59
N LYS A 45 -12.55 25.79 3.91
CA LYS A 45 -12.92 26.45 5.17
C LYS A 45 -14.43 26.62 5.28
N GLN A 46 -15.09 27.07 4.20
CA GLN A 46 -16.55 27.18 4.16
C GLN A 46 -17.22 25.83 4.41
N LEU A 47 -16.73 24.76 3.78
CA LEU A 47 -17.28 23.42 3.98
C LEU A 47 -17.06 22.89 5.41
N GLN A 48 -15.94 23.23 6.05
CA GLN A 48 -15.72 22.93 7.47
C GLN A 48 -16.70 23.67 8.37
N GLU A 49 -16.95 24.95 8.10
CA GLU A 49 -17.94 25.72 8.84
C GLU A 49 -19.36 25.19 8.62
N ASP A 50 -19.71 24.84 7.39
CA ASP A 50 -21.04 24.35 7.03
C ASP A 50 -21.29 22.97 7.63
N THR A 51 -20.29 22.09 7.64
CA THR A 51 -20.38 20.79 8.34
C THR A 51 -20.48 20.95 9.86
N ALA A 52 -19.76 21.91 10.44
CA ALA A 52 -19.87 22.24 11.86
C ALA A 52 -21.25 22.81 12.22
N LYS A 53 -21.79 23.71 11.39
CA LYS A 53 -23.13 24.30 11.56
C LYS A 53 -24.23 23.27 11.36
N ALA A 54 -24.07 22.37 10.40
CA ALA A 54 -25.08 21.39 10.03
C ALA A 54 -25.19 20.22 11.02
N ASN A 55 -24.33 20.13 12.05
CA ASN A 55 -24.38 19.10 13.11
C ASN A 55 -24.64 17.69 12.54
N VAL A 56 -24.01 17.36 11.40
CA VAL A 56 -24.33 16.16 10.59
C VAL A 56 -23.79 14.90 11.25
N PHE A 57 -22.77 15.02 12.08
CA PHE A 57 -22.42 13.99 13.04
C PHE A 57 -23.22 14.23 14.31
N SER A 58 -24.50 13.88 14.27
CA SER A 58 -25.12 13.35 15.48
C SER A 58 -24.16 12.26 15.95
N LYS A 59 -23.48 12.49 17.08
CA LYS A 59 -22.72 11.43 17.75
C LYS A 59 -23.75 10.33 17.93
N SER A 60 -23.72 9.34 17.04
CA SER A 60 -24.49 8.13 17.19
C SER A 60 -24.06 7.63 18.55
N LYS A 61 -24.99 7.77 19.51
CA LYS A 61 -24.89 7.31 20.88
C LYS A 61 -24.14 6.00 20.81
N GLU A 62 -22.92 5.96 21.37
CA GLU A 62 -22.09 4.76 21.41
C GLU A 62 -23.03 3.61 21.67
N GLN A 63 -23.19 2.78 20.64
CA GLN A 63 -23.84 1.51 20.81
C GLN A 63 -22.98 0.85 21.88
N GLU A 64 -23.58 0.70 23.05
CA GLU A 64 -23.13 -0.17 24.12
C GLU A 64 -22.79 -1.47 23.42
N THR A 65 -21.50 -1.65 23.11
CA THR A 65 -21.03 -2.81 22.39
C THR A 65 -21.29 -3.96 23.35
N GLU A 66 -22.36 -4.70 23.11
CA GLU A 66 -22.44 -6.07 23.53
C GLU A 66 -21.07 -6.67 23.21
N MET A 67 -20.33 -7.07 24.25
CA MET A 67 -19.06 -7.77 24.10
C MET A 67 -19.41 -9.09 23.41
N VAL A 68 -19.52 -9.06 22.09
CA VAL A 68 -19.52 -10.25 21.26
C VAL A 68 -18.18 -10.88 21.55
N ASP A 69 -18.21 -12.04 22.20
CA ASP A 69 -17.01 -12.75 22.63
C ASP A 69 -16.25 -13.18 21.36
N HIS A 70 -15.32 -12.33 20.91
CA HIS A 70 -14.55 -12.59 19.71
C HIS A 70 -13.57 -13.72 20.05
N PRO A 71 -13.43 -14.74 19.18
CA PRO A 71 -12.41 -15.75 19.40
C PRO A 71 -11.04 -15.05 19.50
N LYS A 72 -10.32 -15.33 20.59
CA LYS A 72 -9.06 -14.65 20.91
C LYS A 72 -8.01 -15.00 19.86
N TYR A 73 -7.81 -14.10 18.89
CA TYR A 73 -6.78 -14.28 17.88
C TYR A 73 -5.38 -14.16 18.49
N PRO A 74 -4.41 -14.96 18.02
CA PRO A 74 -3.04 -14.89 18.47
C PRO A 74 -2.41 -13.57 18.00
N VAL A 75 -1.93 -12.76 18.96
CA VAL A 75 -1.28 -11.46 18.69
C VAL A 75 0.16 -11.63 18.18
N THR A 76 0.78 -12.78 18.46
CA THR A 76 2.17 -13.06 18.08
C THR A 76 2.24 -14.32 17.24
N THR A 77 3.20 -14.37 16.31
CA THR A 77 3.44 -15.52 15.43
C THR A 77 3.72 -16.80 16.22
N ALA A 78 4.41 -16.71 17.36
CA ALA A 78 4.63 -17.86 18.24
C ALA A 78 3.32 -18.42 18.83
N LYS A 79 2.38 -17.53 19.20
CA LYS A 79 1.04 -17.93 19.65
C LYS A 79 0.19 -18.45 18.50
N GLU A 80 0.37 -17.92 17.30
CA GLU A 80 -0.31 -18.38 16.09
C GLU A 80 0.06 -19.82 15.75
N ILE A 81 1.36 -20.13 15.79
CA ILE A 81 1.85 -21.50 15.60
C ILE A 81 1.26 -22.43 16.67
N GLY A 82 1.30 -22.04 17.95
CA GLY A 82 0.72 -22.86 19.03
C GLY A 82 -0.79 -23.09 18.87
N TRP A 83 -1.52 -22.07 18.41
CA TRP A 83 -2.96 -22.15 18.15
C TRP A 83 -3.28 -23.07 16.96
N LEU A 84 -2.52 -22.97 15.86
CA LEU A 84 -2.66 -23.83 14.69
C LEU A 84 -2.28 -25.29 14.97
N VAL A 85 -1.24 -25.52 15.80
CA VAL A 85 -0.81 -26.88 16.19
C VAL A 85 -1.89 -27.62 16.97
N ASN A 86 -2.74 -26.89 17.71
CA ASN A 86 -3.83 -27.48 18.48
C ASN A 86 -5.03 -27.90 17.63
N ASP A 87 -5.09 -27.50 16.35
CA ASP A 87 -6.14 -27.93 15.43
C ASP A 87 -5.78 -29.32 14.86
N PRO A 88 -6.65 -30.35 15.03
CA PRO A 88 -6.42 -31.69 14.51
C PRO A 88 -6.15 -31.73 13.00
N ARG A 89 -6.62 -30.72 12.25
CA ARG A 89 -6.36 -30.61 10.81
C ARG A 89 -4.89 -30.43 10.47
N PHE A 90 -4.11 -29.81 11.36
CA PHE A 90 -2.68 -29.55 11.18
C PHE A 90 -1.80 -30.48 12.02
N SER A 91 -2.37 -31.56 12.59
CA SER A 91 -1.61 -32.54 13.34
C SER A 91 -0.50 -33.16 12.49
N LEU A 92 0.70 -33.21 13.06
CA LEU A 92 1.87 -33.87 12.48
C LEU A 92 1.64 -35.38 12.29
N GLU A 93 0.66 -35.97 12.97
CA GLU A 93 0.27 -37.36 12.74
C GLU A 93 -0.34 -37.59 11.35
N ARG A 94 -0.84 -36.52 10.70
CA ARG A 94 -1.43 -36.60 9.34
C ARG A 94 -0.41 -36.26 8.24
N PHE A 95 0.52 -35.35 8.49
CA PHE A 95 1.46 -34.85 7.47
C PHE A 95 2.94 -35.09 7.79
N GLY A 96 3.26 -35.53 9.00
CA GLY A 96 4.63 -35.80 9.45
C GLY A 96 5.16 -37.15 8.95
N ARG A 97 6.45 -37.39 9.16
CA ARG A 97 7.12 -38.64 8.78
C ARG A 97 6.44 -39.90 9.36
N TYR A 98 5.71 -39.76 10.45
CA TYR A 98 4.96 -40.82 11.13
C TYR A 98 3.57 -41.09 10.51
N SER A 99 3.05 -40.22 9.64
CA SER A 99 1.72 -40.37 9.06
C SER A 99 1.64 -41.41 7.95
N ARG A 100 2.79 -41.69 7.32
CA ARG A 100 2.90 -42.75 6.32
C ARG A 100 3.33 -44.01 7.05
N PRO A 101 2.58 -45.13 6.96
CA PRO A 101 3.17 -46.41 7.34
C PRO A 101 4.47 -46.53 6.55
N ILE A 102 5.58 -46.78 7.23
CA ILE A 102 6.89 -46.95 6.60
C ILE A 102 6.73 -48.11 5.62
N ARG A 103 6.43 -47.79 4.36
CA ARG A 103 6.52 -48.73 3.26
C ARG A 103 8.02 -48.92 3.11
N THR A 104 8.53 -49.98 3.72
CA THR A 104 9.88 -50.44 3.45
C THR A 104 10.02 -50.54 1.92
N LEU A 105 11.16 -50.09 1.37
CA LEU A 105 11.39 -50.10 -0.08
C LEU A 105 11.08 -51.49 -0.68
N TYR A 106 11.37 -52.55 0.07
CA TYR A 106 11.02 -53.93 -0.26
C TYR A 106 9.53 -54.13 -0.56
N LYS A 107 8.62 -53.55 0.24
CA LYS A 107 7.18 -53.62 -0.01
C LYS A 107 6.73 -52.78 -1.21
N ALA A 108 7.48 -51.73 -1.56
CA ALA A 108 7.21 -50.92 -2.74
C ALA A 108 7.66 -51.61 -4.04
N PHE A 109 8.70 -52.43 -3.98
CA PHE A 109 9.25 -53.17 -5.12
C PHE A 109 8.83 -54.65 -5.18
N GLU A 110 7.97 -55.11 -4.27
CA GLU A 110 7.57 -56.52 -4.13
C GLU A 110 8.77 -57.48 -4.04
N TRP A 111 9.89 -57.01 -3.48
CA TRP A 111 11.10 -57.81 -3.40
C TRP A 111 10.96 -58.89 -2.32
N PRO A 112 11.40 -60.13 -2.60
CA PRO A 112 11.43 -61.18 -1.61
C PRO A 112 12.33 -60.77 -0.44
N ILE A 113 11.93 -61.15 0.77
CA ILE A 113 12.63 -60.79 2.02
C ILE A 113 14.08 -61.32 2.02
N GLU A 114 14.35 -62.36 1.24
CA GLU A 114 15.67 -62.97 1.04
C GLU A 114 16.69 -62.04 0.34
N ALA A 115 16.25 -60.92 -0.26
CA ALA A 115 17.14 -59.94 -0.88
C ALA A 115 17.77 -58.93 0.10
N CYS A 116 17.56 -59.09 1.43
CA CYS A 116 18.22 -58.27 2.44
C CYS A 116 19.57 -58.92 2.84
N PRO A 117 20.71 -58.21 2.70
CA PRO A 117 22.00 -58.67 3.21
C PRO A 117 22.06 -58.71 4.75
#